data_AF-A0A267DPG9-F1
#
_entry.id   AF-A0A267DPG9-F1
#
_cell.length_a   1.000
_cell.length_b   1.000
_cell.length_c   1.000
_cell.angle_alpha   90.00
_cell.angle_beta   90.00
_cell.angle_gamma   90.00
#
_symmetry.space_group_name_H-M   'P 1'
#
loop_
_entity.id
_entity.type
_entity.pdbx_description
1 polymer ?
#
loop_
_entity_poly.entity_id
_entity_poly.type
_entity_poly.pdbx_seq_one_letter_code
_entity_poly.pdbx_strand_id
1 'polypeptide(L)'
;MTAKQETRMSDPQYKWFVSPSEWPVQEYPLHCKGLAYLFSADLLGPLHLCAQWRNYFWIDDIFVTGAVAHECLGAVLLHWAPGWDFSYLNPSLTGLQLTQAVVFNEFDSEPVPALTVRAWQTILYYS
;
A
#
# COMPACT_ATOMS: atom_id res chain seq x y z
N MET A 1 0.75 6.47 3.53
CA MET A 1 1.63 5.59 2.71
C MET A 1 2.69 6.44 2.08
N THR A 2 3.92 5.96 2.19
CA THR A 2 5.10 6.68 1.74
C THR A 2 5.72 5.85 0.64
N ALA A 3 5.70 6.36 -0.60
CA ALA A 3 6.44 5.74 -1.67
C ALA A 3 7.93 5.78 -1.29
N LYS A 4 8.60 4.64 -1.28
CA LYS A 4 9.99 4.56 -0.82
C LYS A 4 10.78 3.58 -1.67
N GLN A 5 12.01 3.94 -1.97
CA GLN A 5 13.02 3.00 -2.43
C GLN A 5 13.61 2.30 -1.21
N GLU A 6 13.38 1.00 -1.10
CA GLU A 6 13.88 0.18 0.00
C GLU A 6 14.92 -0.81 -0.50
N THR A 7 15.94 -1.02 0.31
CA THR A 7 16.97 -2.04 0.07
C THR A 7 16.45 -3.40 0.50
N ARG A 8 16.74 -4.43 -0.31
CA ARG A 8 16.44 -5.83 -0.01
C ARG A 8 17.14 -6.25 1.28
N MET A 9 16.38 -6.88 2.19
CA MET A 9 16.94 -7.38 3.44
C MET A 9 17.87 -8.57 3.18
N SER A 10 19.05 -8.57 3.81
CA SER A 10 20.10 -9.58 3.59
C SER A 10 20.15 -10.69 4.65
N ASP A 11 19.45 -10.52 5.78
CA ASP A 11 19.44 -11.49 6.88
C ASP A 11 18.41 -12.61 6.61
N PRO A 12 18.83 -13.88 6.44
CA PRO A 12 17.94 -15.01 6.22
C PRO A 12 16.94 -15.29 7.36
N GLN A 13 17.17 -14.74 8.56
CA GLN A 13 16.26 -14.91 9.70
C GLN A 13 15.08 -13.94 9.68
N TYR A 14 15.13 -12.93 8.80
CA TYR A 14 14.07 -11.93 8.71
C TYR A 14 12.87 -12.44 7.92
N LYS A 15 11.65 -12.18 8.40
CA LYS A 15 10.39 -12.59 7.72
C LYS A 15 10.35 -12.16 6.25
N TRP A 16 10.85 -10.97 5.95
CA TRP A 16 10.86 -10.38 4.60
C TRP A 16 12.23 -10.52 3.93
N PHE A 17 13.01 -11.53 4.32
CA PHE A 17 14.22 -11.91 3.60
C PHE A 17 13.87 -12.32 2.17
N VAL A 18 14.65 -11.83 1.22
CA VAL A 18 14.52 -12.17 -0.20
C VAL A 18 15.90 -12.54 -0.69
N SER A 19 16.03 -13.68 -1.36
CA SER A 19 17.31 -14.14 -1.89
C SER A 19 17.72 -13.36 -3.14
N PRO A 20 19.02 -13.23 -3.45
CA PRO A 20 19.48 -12.67 -4.73
C PRO A 20 18.97 -13.46 -5.95
N SER A 21 18.60 -14.74 -5.78
CA SER A 21 17.98 -15.54 -6.85
C SER A 21 16.54 -15.13 -7.14
N GLU A 22 15.79 -14.69 -6.12
CA GLU A 22 14.41 -14.17 -6.29
C GLU A 22 14.42 -12.73 -6.81
N TRP A 23 15.34 -11.90 -6.32
CA TRP A 23 15.47 -10.50 -6.71
C TRP A 23 16.96 -10.12 -6.83
N PRO A 24 17.54 -10.13 -8.05
CA PRO A 24 18.99 -9.99 -8.26
C PRO A 24 19.56 -8.63 -7.89
N VAL A 25 18.74 -7.57 -7.95
CA VAL A 25 19.18 -6.21 -7.64
C VAL A 25 19.05 -5.92 -6.15
N GLN A 26 19.87 -5.01 -5.64
CA GLN A 26 19.93 -4.73 -4.21
C GLN A 26 18.77 -3.85 -3.72
N GLU A 27 18.16 -3.08 -4.62
CA GLU A 27 17.08 -2.15 -4.30
C GLU A 27 15.78 -2.57 -5.00
N TYR A 28 14.67 -2.35 -4.31
CA TYR A 28 13.35 -2.46 -4.93
C TYR A 28 13.00 -1.18 -5.68
N PRO A 29 12.13 -1.26 -6.70
CA PRO A 29 11.53 -0.08 -7.30
C PRO A 29 10.87 0.81 -6.25
N LEU A 30 10.66 2.07 -6.61
CA LEU A 30 9.78 2.93 -5.83
C LEU A 30 8.41 2.24 -5.72
N HIS A 31 8.00 1.95 -4.49
CA HIS A 31 6.76 1.24 -4.22
C HIS A 31 6.08 1.83 -3.00
N CYS A 32 4.78 1.59 -2.95
CA CYS A 32 3.91 1.93 -1.85
C CYS A 32 4.01 0.85 -0.79
N LYS A 33 4.59 1.18 0.37
CA LYS A 33 4.64 0.29 1.52
C LYS A 33 3.47 0.53 2.47
N GLY A 34 2.79 -0.53 2.87
CA GLY A 34 1.75 -0.46 3.89
C GLY A 34 0.77 -1.62 3.82
N LEU A 35 -0.36 -1.48 4.51
CA LEU A 35 -1.39 -2.51 4.49
C LEU A 35 -2.28 -2.47 3.25
N ALA A 36 -2.52 -1.28 2.71
CA ALA A 36 -3.45 -1.09 1.60
C ALA A 36 -3.08 0.16 0.79
N TYR A 37 -3.48 0.13 -0.48
CA TYR A 37 -3.36 1.25 -1.43
C TYR A 37 -4.66 1.50 -2.17
N LEU A 38 -4.89 2.77 -2.53
CA LEU A 38 -6.03 3.20 -3.34
C LEU A 38 -5.54 3.62 -4.71
N PHE A 39 -6.31 3.27 -5.73
CA PHE A 39 -6.10 3.68 -7.10
C PHE A 39 -7.45 3.75 -7.81
N SER A 40 -7.51 4.48 -8.93
CA SER A 40 -8.73 4.62 -9.70
C SER A 40 -9.06 3.33 -10.46
N ALA A 41 -10.34 2.98 -10.53
CA ALA A 41 -10.78 1.69 -11.07
C ALA A 41 -10.39 1.47 -12.55
N ASP A 42 -10.18 2.53 -13.32
CA ASP A 42 -9.70 2.48 -14.70
C ASP A 42 -8.27 1.91 -14.82
N LEU A 43 -7.46 1.95 -13.76
CA LEU A 43 -6.14 1.34 -13.74
C LEU A 43 -6.18 -0.19 -13.57
N LEU A 44 -7.31 -0.79 -13.20
CA LEU A 44 -7.41 -2.23 -12.94
C LEU A 44 -7.02 -3.06 -14.17
N GLY A 45 -7.54 -2.72 -15.35
CA GLY A 45 -7.23 -3.41 -16.60
C GLY A 45 -5.75 -3.31 -16.99
N PRO A 46 -5.17 -2.10 -17.08
CA PRO A 46 -3.74 -1.91 -17.35
C PRO A 46 -2.82 -2.61 -16.35
N LEU A 47 -3.12 -2.52 -15.04
CA LEU A 47 -2.35 -3.20 -14.00
C LEU A 47 -2.41 -4.72 -14.18
N HIS A 48 -3.60 -5.27 -14.45
CA HIS A 48 -3.77 -6.70 -14.69
C HIS A 48 -2.95 -7.18 -15.90
N LEU A 49 -2.98 -6.43 -17.01
CA LEU A 49 -2.19 -6.75 -18.19
C LEU A 49 -0.68 -6.69 -17.89
N CYS A 50 -0.20 -5.63 -17.23
CA CYS A 50 1.21 -5.53 -16.83
C CYS A 50 1.64 -6.69 -15.93
N ALA A 51 0.80 -7.10 -14.98
CA ALA A 51 1.09 -8.21 -14.08
C ALA A 51 1.24 -9.55 -14.80
N GLN A 52 0.50 -9.78 -15.90
CA GLN A 52 0.60 -11.03 -16.68
C GLN A 52 1.96 -11.21 -17.37
N TRP A 53 2.69 -10.13 -17.64
CA TRP A 53 3.99 -10.16 -18.32
C TRP A 53 5.18 -9.90 -17.38
N ARG A 54 4.95 -9.96 -16.07
CA ARG A 54 5.99 -9.80 -15.05
C ARG A 54 6.20 -11.12 -14.32
N ASN A 55 7.46 -11.36 -13.93
CA ASN A 55 7.76 -12.47 -13.03
C ASN A 55 7.10 -12.19 -11.69
N TYR A 56 6.30 -13.15 -11.22
CA TYR A 56 5.64 -13.06 -9.93
C TYR A 56 6.67 -12.84 -8.82
N PHE A 57 6.35 -11.92 -7.91
CA PHE A 57 7.10 -11.66 -6.70
C PHE A 57 6.15 -11.63 -5.51
N TRP A 58 6.51 -12.31 -4.43
CA TRP A 58 5.58 -12.65 -3.35
C TRP A 58 5.30 -11.52 -2.37
N ILE A 59 6.16 -10.49 -2.34
CA ILE A 59 5.87 -9.27 -1.57
C ILE A 59 5.02 -8.37 -2.47
N ASP A 60 3.74 -8.34 -2.17
CA ASP A 60 2.69 -7.72 -2.97
C ASP A 60 2.86 -6.21 -3.12
N ASP A 61 3.23 -5.50 -2.05
CA ASP A 61 3.54 -4.06 -2.12
C ASP A 61 4.59 -3.76 -3.19
N ILE A 62 5.68 -4.53 -3.20
CA ILE A 62 6.78 -4.37 -4.15
C ILE A 62 6.34 -4.79 -5.55
N PHE A 63 5.63 -5.91 -5.66
CA PHE A 63 5.20 -6.45 -6.95
C PHE A 63 4.16 -5.55 -7.63
N VAL A 64 3.03 -5.30 -6.96
CA VAL A 64 1.88 -4.61 -7.53
C VAL A 64 2.16 -3.13 -7.72
N THR A 65 2.72 -2.45 -6.71
CA THR A 65 2.88 -1.00 -6.79
C THR A 65 4.23 -0.57 -7.35
N GLY A 66 5.28 -1.38 -7.16
CA GLY A 66 6.59 -1.16 -7.74
C GLY A 66 6.72 -1.70 -9.16
N ALA A 67 6.85 -3.02 -9.29
CA ALA A 67 7.18 -3.65 -10.59
C ALA A 67 6.05 -3.52 -11.63
N VAL A 68 4.78 -3.58 -11.19
CA VAL A 68 3.61 -3.49 -12.07
C VAL A 68 3.16 -2.04 -12.26
N ALA A 69 2.81 -1.31 -11.20
CA ALA A 69 2.29 0.05 -11.35
C ALA A 69 3.39 1.05 -11.75
N HIS A 70 4.48 1.14 -10.99
CA HIS A 70 5.51 2.14 -11.23
C HIS A 70 6.37 1.82 -12.46
N GLU A 71 6.99 0.63 -12.53
CA GLU A 71 7.95 0.31 -13.60
C GLU A 71 7.29 -0.10 -14.92
N CYS A 72 6.23 -0.91 -14.89
CA CYS A 72 5.57 -1.36 -16.13
C CYS A 72 4.61 -0.31 -16.68
N LEU A 73 3.71 0.20 -15.84
CA LEU A 73 2.66 1.12 -16.28
C LEU A 73 3.11 2.59 -16.27
N GLY A 74 4.18 2.94 -15.54
CA GLY A 74 4.61 4.33 -15.37
C GLY A 74 3.67 5.13 -14.47
N ALA A 75 2.92 4.46 -13.59
CA ALA A 75 1.99 5.12 -12.69
C ALA A 75 2.74 6.02 -11.69
N VAL A 76 2.19 7.20 -11.45
CA VAL A 76 2.71 8.12 -10.45
C VAL A 76 2.24 7.66 -9.07
N LEU A 77 3.19 7.35 -8.20
CA LEU A 77 2.91 7.02 -6.80
C LEU A 77 2.83 8.31 -6.00
N LEU A 78 1.70 8.51 -5.31
CA LEU A 78 1.47 9.69 -4.49
C LEU A 78 1.66 9.35 -3.01
N HIS A 79 2.31 10.25 -2.29
CA HIS A 79 2.31 10.22 -0.84
C HIS A 79 0.97 10.71 -0.32
N TRP A 80 0.54 10.13 0.79
CA TRP A 80 -0.63 10.65 1.49
C TRP A 80 -0.32 12.04 2.02
N ALA A 81 -1.29 12.94 1.93
CA ALA A 81 -1.21 14.19 2.65
C ALA A 81 -1.10 13.89 4.16
N PRO A 82 -0.36 14.73 4.93
CA PRO A 82 -0.32 14.59 6.39
C PRO A 82 -1.73 14.49 6.95
N GLY A 83 -2.02 13.44 7.74
CA GLY A 83 -3.38 13.20 8.25
C GLY A 83 -4.12 12.01 7.63
N TRP A 84 -3.58 11.43 6.56
CA TRP A 84 -4.15 10.29 5.84
C TRP A 84 -3.26 9.04 5.82
N ASP A 85 -2.16 9.07 6.58
CA ASP A 85 -1.32 7.90 6.85
C ASP A 85 -1.53 7.41 8.29
N PHE A 86 -0.84 6.32 8.64
CA PHE A 86 -0.93 5.70 9.97
C PHE A 86 -0.45 6.60 11.12
N SER A 87 0.20 7.73 10.83
CA SER A 87 0.83 8.55 11.85
C SER A 87 -0.15 9.48 12.54
N TYR A 88 -1.17 10.00 11.83
CA TYR A 88 -2.19 10.89 12.40
C TYR A 88 -3.47 10.83 11.57
N LEU A 89 -4.64 10.55 12.17
CA LEU A 89 -5.95 10.85 11.56
C LEU A 89 -6.27 12.32 11.85
N ASN A 90 -6.28 13.19 10.84
CA ASN A 90 -6.67 14.58 11.06
C ASN A 90 -8.20 14.68 11.21
N PRO A 91 -8.73 15.14 12.37
CA PRO A 91 -10.17 15.25 12.61
C PRO A 91 -10.92 16.09 11.58
N SER A 92 -10.27 17.04 10.90
CA SER A 92 -10.90 17.88 9.87
C SER A 92 -11.19 17.16 8.54
N LEU A 93 -10.72 15.92 8.39
CA LEU A 93 -10.96 15.07 7.22
C LEU A 93 -12.12 14.08 7.44
N THR A 94 -12.78 14.15 8.61
CA THR A 94 -13.96 13.34 8.93
C THR A 94 -15.19 13.84 8.16
N GLY A 95 -15.68 13.05 7.21
CA GLY A 95 -16.84 13.39 6.38
C GLY A 95 -16.91 12.56 5.09
N LEU A 96 -17.67 13.03 4.10
CA LEU A 96 -18.00 12.35 2.82
C LEU A 96 -16.78 11.90 1.99
N GLN A 97 -15.59 12.42 2.26
CA GLN A 97 -14.34 12.00 1.61
C GLN A 97 -13.74 10.72 2.23
N LEU A 98 -14.09 10.42 3.48
CA LEU A 98 -13.65 9.22 4.20
C LEU A 98 -14.48 7.99 3.78
N THR A 99 -15.77 8.17 3.42
CA THR A 99 -16.64 7.09 2.91
C THR A 99 -16.25 6.62 1.50
N GLN A 100 -15.44 7.39 0.77
CA GLN A 100 -14.85 7.00 -0.51
C GLN A 100 -13.47 6.34 -0.35
N ALA A 101 -12.90 6.33 0.85
CA ALA A 101 -11.60 5.73 1.14
C ALA A 101 -11.78 4.46 1.97
N VAL A 102 -11.43 3.31 1.40
CA VAL A 102 -11.35 2.06 2.15
C VAL A 102 -10.05 2.06 2.95
N VAL A 103 -10.15 2.28 4.27
CA VAL A 103 -9.01 2.24 5.21
C VAL A 103 -9.13 0.98 6.07
N PHE A 104 -8.13 0.09 6.00
CA PHE A 104 -7.96 -1.01 6.94
C PHE A 104 -6.59 -0.91 7.66
N ASN A 105 -6.55 -1.46 8.87
CA ASN A 105 -5.47 -1.53 9.87
C ASN A 105 -5.10 -3.03 10.01
N GLU A 106 -3.88 -3.57 10.18
CA GLU A 106 -2.72 -3.22 11.04
C GLU A 106 -1.51 -4.13 10.70
N PHE A 107 -0.29 -3.80 11.18
CA PHE A 107 0.93 -4.64 11.12
C PHE A 107 1.16 -5.53 12.36
N ASP A 108 0.34 -5.37 13.40
CA ASP A 108 0.27 -6.26 14.56
C ASP A 108 -1.16 -6.78 14.69
N SER A 109 -1.29 -8.04 15.09
CA SER A 109 -2.53 -8.83 15.00
C SER A 109 -3.63 -8.43 16.00
N GLU A 110 -3.57 -7.23 16.59
CA GLU A 110 -4.48 -6.75 17.63
C GLU A 110 -5.37 -5.64 17.05
N PRO A 111 -6.58 -5.96 16.52
CA PRO A 111 -7.44 -4.93 15.96
C PRO A 111 -7.70 -3.85 17.01
N VAL A 112 -7.22 -2.61 16.80
CA VAL A 112 -7.50 -1.49 17.72
C VAL A 112 -9.01 -1.17 17.68
N PRO A 113 -9.83 -1.68 18.62
CA PRO A 113 -11.29 -1.71 18.44
C PRO A 113 -11.87 -0.29 18.47
N ALA A 114 -11.23 0.60 19.23
CA ALA A 114 -11.63 2.00 19.35
C ALA A 114 -11.49 2.78 18.03
N LEU A 115 -10.48 2.48 17.22
CA LEU A 115 -10.26 3.16 15.94
C LEU A 115 -11.28 2.70 14.91
N THR A 116 -11.47 1.38 14.82
CA THR A 116 -12.47 0.75 13.94
C THR A 116 -13.88 1.24 14.27
N VAL A 117 -14.26 1.27 15.56
CA VAL A 117 -15.59 1.76 15.99
C VAL A 117 -15.79 3.24 15.63
N ARG A 118 -14.80 4.11 15.86
CA ARG A 118 -14.91 5.53 15.52
C ARG A 118 -14.99 5.76 14.02
N ALA A 119 -14.22 5.02 13.22
CA ALA A 119 -14.28 5.08 11.77
C ALA A 119 -15.67 4.66 11.27
N TRP A 120 -16.21 3.53 11.74
CA TRP A 120 -17.53 3.05 11.35
C TRP A 120 -18.66 3.97 11.81
N GLN A 121 -18.61 4.50 13.03
CA GLN A 121 -19.60 5.48 13.51
C GLN A 121 -19.60 6.74 12.65
N THR A 122 -18.43 7.20 12.21
CA THR A 122 -18.30 8.36 11.34
C THR A 122 -18.90 8.08 9.96
N ILE A 123 -18.59 6.91 9.36
CA ILE A 123 -19.16 6.50 8.08
C ILE A 123 -20.69 6.44 8.17
N LEU A 124 -21.24 5.80 9.20
CA LEU A 124 -22.69 5.66 9.39
C LEU A 124 -23.41 6.98 9.69
N TYR A 125 -22.74 7.93 10.33
CA TYR A 125 -23.32 9.24 10.66
C TYR A 125 -23.41 10.15 9.43
N TYR A 126 -22.48 10.01 8.48
CA TYR A 126 -22.38 10.86 7.29
C TYR A 126 -22.81 10.17 5.97
N SER A 127 -23.36 8.95 6.04
CA SER A 127 -24.03 8.22 4.95
C SER A 127 -25.53 8.48 4.93
#